data_AF-A0A952S1R9-F1
#
_entry.id   AF-A0A952S1R9-F1
#
_cell.length_a   1.000
_cell.length_b   1.000
_cell.length_c   1.000
_cell.angle_alpha   90.00
_cell.angle_beta   90.00
_cell.angle_gamma   90.00
#
_symmetry.space_group_name_H-M   'P 1'
#
loop_
_entity.id
_entity.type
_entity.pdbx_description
1 polymer ?
#
loop_
_entity_poly.entity_id
_entity_poly.type
_entity_poly.pdbx_seq_one_letter_code
_entity_poly.pdbx_strand_id
1 'polypeptide(L)'
;MAIKTDSKNKANIHDPGIKTVSVVKNTWVLEVPEDVCKTEGFAKGTLVCLTLKDNGIQAQYIRPPSKKLRQAAKAVLKRNLGAYEELRKIDD
;
A
#
# COMPACT_ATOMS: atom_id res chain seq x y z
N MET A 1 50.84 6.77 -5.56
CA MET A 1 49.68 6.07 -6.16
C MET A 1 48.41 6.64 -5.52
N ALA A 2 47.53 7.19 -6.35
CA ALA A 2 46.32 7.88 -5.93
C ALA A 2 45.13 6.91 -5.86
N ILE A 3 44.28 7.06 -4.85
CA ILE A 3 42.88 6.63 -4.95
C ILE A 3 42.06 7.84 -4.50
N LYS A 4 41.65 8.63 -5.48
CA LYS A 4 40.62 9.65 -5.32
C LYS A 4 39.29 8.89 -5.26
N THR A 5 38.67 8.81 -4.09
CA THR A 5 37.28 8.39 -3.99
C THR A 5 36.40 9.58 -4.36
N ASP A 6 35.95 9.58 -5.61
CA ASP A 6 34.94 10.49 -6.12
C ASP A 6 33.65 10.33 -5.29
N SER A 7 33.39 11.30 -4.40
CA SER A 7 32.14 11.51 -3.68
C SER A 7 31.04 12.04 -4.63
N LYS A 8 30.85 11.37 -5.77
CA LYS A 8 29.80 11.67 -6.75
C LYS A 8 29.01 10.41 -7.04
N ASN A 9 28.18 10.02 -6.08
CA ASN A 9 26.95 9.31 -6.43
C ASN A 9 25.85 9.75 -5.48
N LYS A 10 25.47 11.03 -5.59
CA LYS A 10 24.12 11.43 -5.21
C LYS A 10 23.20 10.76 -6.23
N ALA A 11 22.80 9.52 -5.93
CA ALA A 11 21.69 8.89 -6.62
C ALA A 11 20.57 9.93 -6.58
N ASN A 12 20.24 10.43 -7.76
CA ASN A 12 19.15 11.36 -7.96
C ASN A 12 17.89 10.53 -7.71
N ILE A 13 17.53 10.36 -6.43
CA ILE A 13 16.28 9.73 -6.03
C ILE A 13 15.23 10.76 -6.40
N HIS A 14 14.80 10.66 -7.67
CA HIS A 14 13.58 11.27 -8.11
C HIS A 14 12.51 10.61 -7.25
N ASP A 15 12.09 11.27 -6.16
CA ASP A 15 11.08 10.72 -5.26
C ASP A 15 9.79 10.58 -6.08
N PRO A 16 9.39 9.36 -6.51
CA PRO A 16 8.25 9.20 -7.39
C PRO A 16 6.92 9.39 -6.63
N GLY A 17 6.98 9.89 -5.38
CA GLY A 17 5.82 10.02 -4.51
C GLY A 17 5.36 8.65 -4.03
N ILE A 18 6.24 7.90 -3.37
CA ILE A 18 5.85 6.65 -2.72
C ILE A 18 4.83 6.99 -1.63
N LYS A 19 3.57 6.67 -1.91
CA LYS A 19 2.48 6.93 -0.97
C LYS A 19 2.41 5.80 0.05
N THR A 20 2.81 6.09 1.28
CA THR A 20 2.56 5.19 2.41
C THR A 20 1.06 5.24 2.73
N VAL A 21 0.39 4.10 2.60
CA VAL A 21 -1.06 3.97 2.84
C VAL A 21 -1.31 3.73 4.32
N SER A 22 -0.51 2.87 4.96
CA SER A 22 -0.58 2.63 6.39
C SER A 22 0.71 2.01 6.94
N VAL A 23 0.92 2.16 8.24
CA VAL A 23 1.97 1.49 9.00
C VAL A 23 1.33 0.81 10.19
N VAL A 24 1.54 -0.51 10.33
CA VAL A 24 1.00 -1.30 11.45
C VAL A 24 2.13 -2.13 12.03
N LYS A 25 2.55 -1.81 13.26
CA LYS A 25 3.65 -2.48 13.96
C LYS A 25 4.95 -2.49 13.13
N ASN A 26 5.29 -3.66 12.58
CA ASN A 26 6.48 -3.96 11.78
C ASN A 26 6.16 -4.10 10.28
N THR A 27 4.96 -3.69 9.86
CA THR A 27 4.51 -3.77 8.46
C THR A 27 4.20 -2.39 7.90
N TRP A 28 4.80 -2.07 6.75
CA TRP A 28 4.47 -0.90 5.94
C TRP A 28 3.64 -1.33 4.74
N VAL A 29 2.54 -0.62 4.51
CA VAL A 29 1.71 -0.80 3.31
C VAL A 29 1.92 0.41 2.42
N LEU A 30 2.53 0.18 1.24
CA LEU A 30 2.88 1.21 0.28
C LEU A 30 2.06 1.01 -1.00
N GLU A 31 1.65 2.10 -1.63
CA GLU A 31 1.12 2.03 -2.99
C GLU A 31 2.27 1.95 -3.99
N VAL A 32 2.21 0.98 -4.90
CA VAL A 32 3.23 0.83 -5.94
C VAL A 32 3.10 1.98 -6.94
N PRO A 33 4.18 2.74 -7.20
CA PRO A 33 4.17 3.83 -8.18
C PRO A 33 3.65 3.41 -9.56
N GLU A 34 3.00 4.33 -10.27
CA GLU A 34 2.34 4.02 -11.55
C GLU A 34 3.32 3.63 -12.66
N ASP A 35 4.52 4.22 -12.65
CA ASP A 35 5.64 3.90 -13.53
C ASP A 35 6.12 2.46 -13.30
N VAL A 36 6.30 2.07 -12.05
CA VAL A 36 6.67 0.69 -11.68
C VAL A 36 5.56 -0.28 -12.08
N CYS A 37 4.29 0.08 -11.87
CA CYS A 37 3.16 -0.74 -12.28
C CYS A 37 3.16 -1.02 -13.80
N LYS A 38 3.49 -0.02 -14.63
CA LYS A 38 3.55 -0.18 -16.09
C LYS A 38 4.69 -1.09 -16.53
N THR A 39 5.87 -0.95 -15.91
CA THR A 39 7.07 -1.72 -16.27
C THR A 39 6.95 -3.19 -15.85
N GLU A 40 6.47 -3.44 -14.64
CA GLU A 40 6.41 -4.79 -14.04
C GLU A 40 5.07 -5.50 -14.31
N GLY A 41 4.12 -4.85 -14.99
CA GLY A 41 2.81 -5.42 -15.30
C GLY A 41 1.85 -5.52 -14.10
N PHE A 42 2.05 -4.72 -13.05
CA PHE A 42 1.10 -4.63 -11.95
C PHE A 42 -0.12 -3.78 -12.33
N ALA A 43 -1.28 -4.10 -11.74
CA ALA A 43 -2.47 -3.28 -11.90
C ALA A 43 -2.34 -1.97 -11.11
N LYS A 44 -2.81 -0.85 -11.66
CA LYS A 44 -2.83 0.45 -10.96
C LYS A 44 -3.56 0.36 -9.61
N GLY A 45 -2.94 0.86 -8.55
CA GLY A 45 -3.43 0.76 -7.17
C GLY A 45 -3.08 -0.58 -6.50
N THR A 46 -2.07 -1.29 -7.01
CA THR A 46 -1.45 -2.42 -6.29
C THR A 46 -0.75 -1.90 -5.06
N LEU A 47 -0.90 -2.62 -3.95
CA LEU A 47 -0.22 -2.33 -2.70
C LEU A 47 0.91 -3.33 -2.49
N VAL A 48 1.99 -2.90 -1.86
CA VAL A 48 3.05 -3.76 -1.35
C VAL A 48 3.08 -3.66 0.16
N CYS A 49 3.00 -4.81 0.82
CA CYS A 49 3.18 -4.95 2.25
C CYS A 49 4.62 -5.39 2.51
N LEU A 50 5.40 -4.54 3.17
CA LEU A 50 6.76 -4.84 3.61
C LEU A 50 6.71 -5.13 5.10
N THR A 51 6.96 -6.37 5.51
CA THR A 51 6.97 -6.78 6.91
C THR A 51 8.37 -7.15 7.35
N LEU A 52 8.84 -6.53 8.43
CA LEU A 52 10.12 -6.88 9.04
C LEU A 52 9.95 -8.14 9.90
N LYS A 53 10.65 -9.22 9.57
CA LYS A 53 10.59 -10.49 10.32
C LYS A 53 11.96 -11.15 10.36
N ASP A 54 12.42 -11.54 11.55
CA ASP A 54 13.63 -12.35 11.77
C ASP A 54 14.86 -11.83 10.99
N ASN A 55 15.12 -10.51 11.08
CA ASN A 55 16.18 -9.78 10.36
C ASN A 55 16.04 -9.69 8.83
N GLY A 56 14.90 -10.06 8.26
CA GLY A 56 14.57 -9.90 6.85
C GLY A 56 13.39 -8.96 6.61
N ILE A 57 13.23 -8.55 5.35
CA ILE A 57 12.02 -7.88 4.86
C ILE A 57 11.25 -8.88 4.00
N GLN A 58 10.04 -9.23 4.43
CA GLN A 58 9.10 -10.00 3.64
C GLN A 58 8.20 -9.05 2.86
N ALA A 59 8.21 -9.15 1.53
CA ALA A 59 7.34 -8.39 0.64
C ALA A 59 6.15 -9.24 0.19
N GLN A 60 4.94 -8.69 0.28
CA GLN A 60 3.72 -9.28 -0.27
C GLN A 60 2.99 -8.25 -1.12
N TYR A 61 2.62 -8.62 -2.35
CA TYR A 61 1.86 -7.75 -3.25
C TYR A 61 0.37 -8.06 -3.15
N ILE A 62 -0.43 -7.01 -3.01
CA ILE A 62 -1.89 -7.08 -2.95
C ILE A 62 -2.43 -6.35 -4.17
N ARG A 63 -3.05 -7.12 -5.07
CA ARG A 63 -3.69 -6.55 -6.26
C ARG A 63 -4.95 -5.78 -5.86
N PRO A 64 -5.28 -4.69 -6.57
CA PRO A 64 -6.51 -3.96 -6.34
C PRO A 64 -7.72 -4.88 -6.57
N PRO A 65 -8.77 -4.77 -5.76
CA PRO A 65 -9.95 -5.60 -5.89
C PRO A 65 -10.66 -5.36 -7.24
N SER A 66 -11.16 -6.45 -7.83
CA SER A 66 -11.96 -6.38 -9.06
C SER A 66 -13.19 -5.50 -8.86
N LYS A 67 -13.77 -4.99 -9.95
CA LYS A 67 -15.00 -4.16 -9.89
C LYS A 67 -16.13 -4.88 -9.14
N LYS A 68 -16.28 -6.19 -9.38
CA LYS A 68 -17.29 -7.04 -8.72
C LYS A 68 -17.03 -7.14 -7.21
N LEU A 69 -15.78 -7.37 -6.79
CA LEU A 69 -15.44 -7.47 -5.37
C LEU A 69 -15.64 -6.12 -4.66
N ARG A 70 -15.31 -5.00 -5.32
CA ARG A 70 -15.57 -3.65 -4.80
C ARG A 70 -17.06 -3.38 -4.60
N GLN A 71 -17.91 -3.79 -5.55
CA GLN A 71 -19.36 -3.66 -5.41
C GLN A 71 -19.90 -4.50 -4.26
N ALA A 72 -19.44 -5.75 -4.12
CA ALA A 72 -19.83 -6.62 -3.01
C ALA A 72 -19.41 -6.02 -1.65
N ALA A 73 -18.16 -5.55 -1.54
CA ALA A 73 -17.67 -4.90 -0.33
C ALA A 73 -18.48 -3.64 0.04
N LYS A 74 -18.83 -2.79 -0.95
CA LYS A 74 -19.71 -1.63 -0.75
C LYS A 74 -21.10 -2.02 -0.26
N ALA A 75 -21.67 -3.10 -0.79
CA ALA A 75 -22.99 -3.57 -0.37
C ALA A 75 -22.98 -4.05 1.09
N VAL A 76 -21.93 -4.78 1.50
CA VAL A 76 -21.74 -5.22 2.89
C VAL A 76 -21.56 -4.02 3.81
N LEU A 77 -20.68 -3.07 3.45
CA LEU A 77 -20.46 -1.85 4.24
C LEU A 77 -21.77 -1.07 4.45
N LYS A 78 -22.57 -0.92 3.39
CA LYS A 78 -23.85 -0.20 3.46
C LYS A 78 -24.83 -0.88 4.41
N ARG A 79 -24.90 -2.21 4.41
CA ARG A 79 -25.75 -2.96 5.36
C ARG A 79 -25.30 -2.76 6.80
N ASN A 80 -23.99 -2.84 7.05
CA ASN A 80 -23.45 -2.66 8.40
C ASN A 80 -23.64 -1.24 8.93
N LEU A 81 -23.51 -0.22 8.07
CA LEU A 81 -23.80 1.17 8.44
C LEU A 81 -25.27 1.36 8.80
N GLY A 82 -26.20 0.80 8.02
CA GLY A 82 -27.63 0.84 8.36
C GLY A 82 -27.93 0.18 9.70
N ALA A 83 -27.37 -1.00 9.96
CA ALA A 83 -27.53 -1.68 11.25
C ALA A 83 -26.95 -0.86 12.42
N TYR A 84 -25.78 -0.23 12.21
CA TYR A 84 -25.18 0.65 13.20
C TYR A 84 -26.05 1.89 13.49
N GLU A 85 -26.62 2.52 12.46
CA GLU A 85 -27.53 3.65 12.62
C GLU A 85 -28.82 3.28 13.36
N GLU A 86 -29.35 2.07 13.15
CA GLU A 86 -30.51 1.59 13.90
C GLU A 86 -30.17 1.29 15.36
N LEU A 87 -29.05 0.61 15.63
CA LEU A 87 -28.59 0.36 17.00
C LEU A 87 -28.33 1.66 17.76
N ARG A 88 -27.74 2.67 17.09
CA ARG A 88 -27.51 3.99 17.68
C ARG A 88 -28.80 4.70 18.11
N LYS A 89 -29.94 4.42 17.46
CA LYS A 89 -31.25 5.01 17.84
C LYS A 89 -31.93 4.30 19.02
N ILE A 90 -31.40 3.15 19.44
CA ILE A 90 -31.96 2.34 20.54
C ILE A 90 -31.20 2.61 21.84
N ASP A 91 -29.91 2.91 21.75
CA ASP A 91 -29.02 3.19 22.89
C ASP A 91 -28.94 4.69 23.27
N ASP A 92 -29.65 5.56 22.54
CA ASP A 92 -29.88 6.99 22.78
C ASP A 92 -31.41 7.21 22.75
#